data_AF-A0A7J0HBC6-F1
#
_entry.id   AF-A0A7J0HBC6-F1
#
_cell.length_a   1.000
_cell.length_b   1.000
_cell.length_c   1.000
_cell.angle_alpha   90.00
_cell.angle_beta   90.00
_cell.angle_gamma   90.00
#
_symmetry.space_group_name_H-M   'P 1'
#
loop_
_entity.id
_entity.type
_entity.pdbx_description
1 polymer ?
#
loop_
_entity_poly.entity_id
_entity_poly.type
_entity_poly.pdbx_seq_one_letter_code
_entity_poly.pdbx_strand_id
1 'polypeptide(L)' 'MFLCKGLFVNQVLPPSASNCNFCTMRRKDQMRALDMIRNDSELASLALIQAPLVDAEIRGVPALKFMGDMVWR' A
#
# COMPACT_ATOMS: atom_id res chain seq x y z
N MET A 1 -5.38 -27.19 1.84
CA MET A 1 -5.15 -25.97 2.65
C MET A 1 -4.45 -24.96 1.77
N PHE A 2 -5.16 -23.95 1.28
CA PHE A 2 -4.53 -22.89 0.49
C PHE A 2 -3.70 -22.03 1.45
N LEU A 3 -2.38 -22.07 1.31
CA LEU A 3 -1.46 -21.19 2.03
C LEU A 3 -1.66 -19.76 1.51
N CYS A 4 -2.23 -18.87 2.33
CA CYS A 4 -2.14 -17.43 2.07
C CYS A 4 -0.69 -17.01 2.23
N LYS A 5 -0.10 -16.39 1.19
CA LYS A 5 1.33 -16.06 1.17
C LYS A 5 1.63 -14.56 1.16
N GLY A 6 0.62 -13.72 0.92
CA GLY A 6 0.82 -12.29 0.76
C GLY A 6 -0.37 -11.48 1.19
N LEU A 7 -0.09 -10.26 1.65
CA LEU A 7 -1.06 -9.27 2.08
C LEU A 7 -0.84 -8.00 1.27
N PHE A 8 -1.85 -7.60 0.50
CA PHE A 8 -1.84 -6.36 -0.27
C PHE A 8 -2.54 -5.25 0.49
N VAL A 9 -1.80 -4.19 0.83
CA VAL A 9 -2.35 -2.97 1.42
C VAL A 9 -2.44 -1.91 0.33
N ASN A 10 -3.65 -1.58 -0.08
CA ASN A 10 -3.93 -0.62 -1.15
C ASN A 10 -4.04 0.82 -0.62
N GLN A 11 -3.90 1.79 -1.53
CA GLN A 11 -4.09 3.22 -1.24
C GLN A 11 -3.17 3.77 -0.15
N VAL A 12 -1.93 3.27 -0.10
CA VAL A 12 -0.90 3.82 0.79
C VAL A 12 -0.43 5.15 0.20
N LEU A 13 -0.56 6.24 0.95
CA LEU A 13 -0.06 7.53 0.50
C LEU A 13 1.44 7.40 0.18
N PRO A 14 1.93 7.90 -0.97
CA PRO A 14 3.37 7.99 -1.25
C PRO A 14 4.03 9.09 -0.41
N PRO A 15 5.37 9.09 -0.26
CA PRO A 15 6.05 10.16 0.47
C PRO A 15 5.71 11.50 -0.18
N SER A 16 5.12 12.41 0.59
CA SER A 16 4.74 13.71 0.07
C SER A 16 6.00 14.51 -0.27
N ALA A 17 6.10 15.01 -1.50
CA ALA A 17 7.11 16.00 -1.89
C ALA A 17 6.69 17.44 -1.49
N SER A 18 5.48 17.63 -0.99
CA SER A 18 4.89 18.92 -0.63
C SER A 18 4.62 19.04 0.88
N ASN A 19 4.60 20.27 1.38
CA ASN A 19 4.28 20.60 2.79
C ASN A 19 2.76 20.52 3.08
N CYS A 20 2.13 19.41 2.73
CA CYS A 20 0.72 19.15 3.00
C CYS A 20 0.52 18.56 4.41
N ASN A 21 0.05 19.37 5.37
CA ASN A 21 -0.16 18.93 6.76
C ASN A 21 -1.13 17.73 6.88
N PHE A 22 -2.23 17.76 6.13
CA PHE A 22 -3.20 16.65 6.10
C PHE A 22 -2.57 15.37 5.58
N CYS A 23 -1.83 15.44 4.47
CA CYS A 23 -1.17 14.31 3.85
C CYS A 23 -0.11 13.70 4.79
N THR A 24 0.66 14.55 5.46
CA THR A 24 1.64 14.14 6.48
C THR A 24 0.98 13.40 7.64
N MET A 25 -0.12 13.93 8.17
CA MET A 25 -0.83 13.29 9.28
C MET A 25 -1.45 11.95 8.85
N ARG A 26 -2.12 11.91 7.69
CA ARG A 26 -2.70 10.69 7.13
C ARG A 26 -1.64 9.63 6.87
N ARG A 27 -0.48 10.02 6.31
CA ARG A 27 0.65 9.12 6.11
C ARG A 27 1.16 8.57 7.44
N LYS A 28 1.29 9.41 8.48
CA LYS A 28 1.72 8.98 9.82
C LYS A 28 0.77 7.93 10.40
N ASP A 29 -0.54 8.12 10.25
CA ASP A 29 -1.53 7.14 10.72
C ASP A 29 -1.49 5.84 9.90
N GLN A 30 -1.33 5.92 8.58
CA GLN A 30 -1.14 4.73 7.73
C GLN A 30 0.12 3.95 8.11
N MET A 31 1.24 4.63 8.38
CA MET A 31 2.48 3.97 8.83
C MET A 31 2.28 3.26 10.17
N ARG A 32 1.56 3.88 11.12
CA ARG A 32 1.22 3.24 12.41
C ARG A 32 0.44 1.94 12.20
N ALA A 33 -0.56 1.95 11.31
CA ALA A 33 -1.33 0.75 11.00
C ALA A 33 -0.50 -0.34 10.29
N LEU A 34 0.40 0.04 9.39
CA LEU A 34 1.34 -0.90 8.76
C LEU A 34 2.29 -1.52 9.78
N ASP A 35 2.75 -0.75 10.77
CA ASP A 35 3.58 -1.28 11.84
C ASP A 35 2.80 -2.25 12.73
N MET A 36 1.50 -2.02 12.97
CA MET A 36 0.65 -3.01 13.66
C MET A 36 0.59 -4.33 12.86
N ILE A 37 0.42 -4.28 11.54
CA ILE A 37 0.40 -5.47 10.68
C ILE A 37 1.73 -6.22 10.72
N ARG A 38 2.86 -5.50 10.68
CA ARG A 38 4.20 -6.11 10.73
C ARG A 38 4.51 -6.80 12.05
N ASN A 39 3.90 -6.34 13.15
CA ASN A 39 4.13 -6.86 14.49
C ASN A 39 3.07 -7.88 14.92
N ASP A 40 2.05 -8.12 14.09
CA ASP A 40 1.01 -9.12 14.36
C ASP A 40 1.54 -10.53 14.07
N SER A 41 1.39 -11.45 15.02
CA SER A 41 1.96 -12.80 14.94
C SER A 41 1.38 -13.65 13.80
N GLU A 42 0.14 -13.39 13.38
CA GLU A 42 -0.50 -14.14 12.30
C GLU A 42 -0.14 -13.54 10.93
N LEU A 43 0.01 -12.21 10.85
CA LEU A 43 0.23 -11.50 9.61
C LEU A 43 1.72 -11.27 9.28
N ALA A 44 2.61 -11.24 10.26
CA ALA A 44 4.04 -10.94 10.08
C ALA A 44 4.76 -11.92 9.15
N SER A 45 4.22 -13.15 9.00
CA SER A 45 4.76 -14.16 8.08
C SER A 45 4.37 -13.94 6.61
N LEU A 46 3.39 -13.08 6.33
CA LEU A 46 2.90 -12.80 4.98
C LEU A 46 3.82 -11.80 4.27
N ALA A 47 4.02 -11.99 2.97
CA ALA A 47 4.65 -10.97 2.13
C ALA A 47 3.77 -9.72 2.07
N LEU A 48 4.17 -8.66 2.78
CA LEU A 48 3.44 -7.40 2.82
C LEU A 48 3.79 -6.53 1.60
N ILE A 49 2.81 -6.30 0.73
CA ILE A 49 2.99 -5.55 -0.50
C ILE A 49 2.10 -4.31 -0.45
N GLN A 50 2.71 -3.15 -0.70
CA GLN A 50 2.05 -1.85 -0.59
C GLN A 50 1.78 -1.29 -1.98
N ALA A 51 0.51 -1.01 -2.27
CA ALA A 51 0.07 -0.37 -3.49
C ALA A 51 -0.14 1.14 -3.22
N PRO A 52 0.47 2.04 -4.01
CA PRO A 52 0.38 3.47 -3.77
C PRO A 52 -1.03 3.98 -4.04
N LEU A 53 -1.42 5.04 -3.31
CA LEU A 53 -2.58 5.85 -3.69
C LEU A 53 -2.24 6.62 -4.98
N VAL A 54 -3.14 6.53 -5.95
CA VAL A 54 -3.13 7.33 -7.17
C VAL A 54 -4.27 8.35 -7.13
N ASP A 55 -4.12 9.45 -7.85
CA ASP A 55 -5.04 10.59 -7.89
C ASP A 55 -6.20 10.41 -8.88
N ALA A 56 -6.20 9.34 -9.67
CA ALA A 56 -7.26 8.97 -10.59
C ALA A 56 -7.66 7.49 -10.45
N GLU A 57 -8.89 7.17 -10.86
CA GLU A 57 -9.34 5.78 -10.89
C GLU A 57 -8.50 4.95 -11.88
N ILE A 58 -7.97 3.82 -11.41
CA ILE A 58 -7.29 2.84 -12.27
C ILE A 58 -8.35 2.03 -13.02
N ARG A 59 -8.64 2.43 -14.27
CA ARG A 59 -9.59 1.73 -15.14
C ARG A 59 -9.03 1.54 -16.54
N GLY A 60 -9.35 0.40 -17.14
CA GLY A 60 -8.91 0.02 -18.48
C GLY A 60 -7.54 -0.65 -18.47
N VAL A 61 -7.28 -1.44 -19.52
CA VAL A 61 -6.06 -2.26 -19.64
C VAL A 61 -4.77 -1.45 -19.46
N PRO A 62 -4.60 -0.24 -20.04
CA PRO A 62 -3.38 0.52 -19.87
C PRO A 62 -3.10 0.94 -18.42
N ALA A 63 -4.11 1.43 -17.71
CA ALA A 63 -3.97 1.85 -16.32
C ALA A 63 -3.73 0.66 -15.38
N LEU A 64 -4.37 -0.49 -15.65
CA LEU A 64 -4.13 -1.72 -14.90
C LEU A 64 -2.71 -2.25 -15.08
N LYS A 65 -2.16 -2.16 -16.31
CA LYS A 65 -0.74 -2.49 -16.56
C LYS A 65 0.20 -1.55 -15.81
N PHE A 66 -0.06 -0.24 -15.89
CA PHE A 66 0.70 0.76 -15.14
C PHE A 66 0.70 0.49 -13.62
N MET A 67 -0.45 0.15 -13.05
CA MET A 67 -0.55 -0.26 -11.65
C MET A 67 0.25 -1.55 -11.37
N GLY A 68 0.14 -2.55 -12.23
CA GLY A 68 0.94 -3.79 -12.12
C GLY A 68 2.44 -3.50 -12.08
N ASP A 69 2.94 -2.67 -12.99
CA ASP A 69 4.36 -2.31 -13.10
C ASP A 69 4.86 -1.48 -11.89
N MET A 70 3.96 -0.72 -11.25
CA MET A 70 4.30 0.02 -10.02
C MET A 70 4.48 -0.90 -8.83
N VAL A 71 3.68 -1.97 -8.74
CA VAL A 71 3.65 -2.80 -7.53
C VAL A 71 4.53 -4.06 -7.66
N TRP A 72 4.60 -4.73 -8.82
CA TRP A 72 5.31 -6.01 -9.01
C TRP A 72 6.76 -5.86 -9.49
N ARG A 73 7.55 -4.97 -8.87
CA ARG A 73 8.98 -4.85 -9.19
C ARG A 73 9.83 -5.98 -8.63
#